data_AF-A0A1M6AQN0-F1
#
_entry.id   AF-A0A1M6AQN0-F1
#
_cell.length_a   1.000
_cell.length_b   1.000
_cell.length_c   1.000
_cell.angle_alpha   90.00
_cell.angle_beta   90.00
_cell.angle_gamma   90.00
#
_symmetry.space_group_name_H-M   'P 1'
#
loop_
_entity.id
_entity.type
_entity.pdbx_description
1 polymer ?
#
loop_
_entity_poly.entity_id
_entity_poly.type
_entity_poly.pdbx_seq_one_letter_code
_entity_poly.pdbx_strand_id
1 'polypeptide(L)'
;MGEESLDYGVRFTRGKFLNVVPVYQSKADRDFKFELYNNRVRAKRPVATLITSAGTVIREGMFKRSFNATLEIRPDVPFSQEELSDLPTDIALLMFRELGGNPSEEEFIIKITCPIRNNSEEENDNVISELWMSGVMNLNCYNIFSSNALAMSSGY
;
A
#
# COMPACT_ATOMS: atom_id res chain seq x y z
N MET A 1 -8.32 12.24 -27.19
CA MET A 1 -8.05 13.08 -26.00
C MET A 1 -6.90 12.43 -25.27
N GLY A 2 -5.68 12.93 -25.46
CA GLY A 2 -4.49 12.39 -24.78
C GLY A 2 -4.47 12.86 -23.33
N GLU A 3 -4.28 11.96 -22.38
CA GLU A 3 -3.99 12.35 -21.00
C GLU A 3 -2.67 13.12 -21.02
N GLU A 4 -2.72 14.37 -20.56
CA GLU A 4 -1.51 15.18 -20.38
C GLU A 4 -0.56 14.42 -19.46
N SER A 5 0.70 14.29 -19.88
CA SER A 5 1.77 13.65 -19.10
C SER A 5 2.05 14.50 -17.86
N LEU A 6 1.24 14.34 -16.82
CA LEU A 6 1.41 15.03 -15.55
C LEU A 6 2.76 14.60 -14.97
N ASP A 7 3.57 15.57 -14.53
CA ASP A 7 4.82 15.29 -13.85
C ASP A 7 4.53 14.72 -12.47
N TYR A 8 4.50 13.39 -12.39
CA TYR A 8 4.35 12.65 -11.14
C TYR A 8 5.67 12.62 -10.34
N GLY A 9 6.75 13.29 -10.80
CA GLY A 9 8.14 13.12 -10.35
C GLY A 9 8.70 14.10 -9.29
N VAL A 10 9.02 13.52 -8.12
CA VAL A 10 10.31 13.55 -7.39
C VAL A 10 10.88 14.82 -6.70
N ARG A 11 10.57 16.09 -7.01
CA ARG A 11 11.52 17.13 -6.51
C ARG A 11 11.60 17.41 -5.00
N PHE A 12 10.68 16.95 -4.14
CA PHE A 12 10.84 16.97 -2.67
C PHE A 12 9.92 15.93 -2.00
N THR A 13 10.41 14.72 -1.77
CA THR A 13 9.71 13.59 -1.13
C THR A 13 9.76 13.65 0.40
N ARG A 14 9.46 14.83 0.98
CA ARG A 14 9.16 15.00 2.40
C ARG A 14 7.76 15.63 2.57
N GLY A 15 6.76 14.80 2.88
CA GLY A 15 5.41 15.15 3.35
C GLY A 15 4.25 14.66 2.47
N LYS A 16 3.33 13.88 3.07
CA LYS A 16 1.89 13.74 2.74
C LYS A 16 1.51 13.74 1.24
N PHE A 17 2.18 12.91 0.44
CA PHE A 17 2.07 12.93 -1.02
C PHE A 17 0.90 12.08 -1.56
N LEU A 18 0.65 10.94 -0.92
CA LEU A 18 -0.39 10.01 -1.34
C LEU A 18 -1.60 10.15 -0.43
N ASN A 19 -2.75 10.50 -1.01
CA ASN A 19 -4.04 10.37 -0.34
C ASN A 19 -4.49 8.93 -0.41
N VAL A 20 -4.81 8.36 0.74
CA VAL A 20 -5.33 6.99 0.84
C VAL A 20 -6.84 7.09 0.98
N VAL A 21 -7.56 6.55 0.01
CA VAL A 21 -9.03 6.54 0.00
C VAL A 21 -9.50 5.09 0.17
N PRO A 22 -10.27 4.77 1.22
CA PRO A 22 -10.79 3.43 1.39
C PRO A 22 -11.88 3.17 0.34
N VAL A 23 -11.76 2.05 -0.36
CA VAL A 23 -12.79 1.56 -1.28
C VAL A 23 -13.60 0.53 -0.52
N TYR A 24 -14.81 0.92 -0.10
CA TYR A 24 -15.71 0.03 0.63
C TYR A 24 -15.98 -1.25 -0.17
N GLN A 25 -15.44 -2.37 0.31
CA GLN A 25 -15.87 -3.71 -0.08
C GLN A 25 -16.89 -4.24 0.93
N SER A 26 -17.78 -5.13 0.48
CA SER A 26 -18.87 -5.65 1.31
C SER A 26 -18.31 -6.37 2.55
N LYS A 27 -18.95 -6.14 3.72
CA LYS A 27 -18.56 -6.60 5.07
C LYS A 27 -18.26 -8.11 5.26
N ALA A 28 -18.37 -8.94 4.22
CA ALA A 28 -18.20 -10.37 4.31
C ALA A 28 -16.73 -10.81 4.36
N ASP A 29 -15.83 -10.09 3.69
CA ASP A 29 -14.39 -10.40 3.68
C ASP A 29 -13.62 -9.39 4.54
N ARG A 30 -12.60 -9.87 5.28
CA ARG A 30 -11.64 -9.03 6.03
C ARG A 30 -10.60 -8.39 5.11
N ASP A 31 -10.98 -8.19 3.85
CA ASP A 31 -10.13 -7.64 2.82
C ASP A 31 -10.46 -6.16 2.69
N PHE A 32 -9.43 -5.32 2.78
CA PHE A 32 -9.59 -3.88 2.62
C PHE A 32 -8.86 -3.44 1.36
N LYS A 33 -9.56 -2.70 0.52
CA LYS A 33 -9.00 -2.07 -0.68
C LYS A 33 -8.88 -0.58 -0.44
N PHE A 34 -7.74 -0.02 -0.81
CA PHE A 34 -7.49 1.42 -0.79
C PHE A 34 -6.99 1.87 -2.16
N GLU A 35 -7.45 3.03 -2.58
CA GLU A 35 -6.94 3.73 -3.75
C GLU A 35 -6.02 4.85 -3.29
N LEU A 36 -4.83 4.90 -3.90
CA LEU A 36 -3.81 5.89 -3.59
C LEU A 36 -3.81 6.95 -4.69
N TYR A 37 -4.01 8.21 -4.32
CA TYR A 37 -4.02 9.34 -5.24
C TYR A 37 -2.84 10.27 -4.96
N ASN A 38 -2.17 10.73 -6.02
CA ASN A 38 -1.16 11.77 -5.88
C ASN A 38 -1.84 13.14 -5.66
N ASN A 39 -1.71 13.67 -4.44
CA ASN A 39 -2.32 14.93 -4.02
C ASN A 39 -1.74 16.16 -4.74
N ARG A 40 -0.47 16.13 -5.15
CA ARG A 40 0.20 17.31 -5.71
C ARG A 40 -0.27 17.62 -7.11
N VAL A 41 -0.49 16.60 -7.92
CA VAL A 41 -0.95 16.73 -9.32
C VAL A 41 -2.48 16.66 -9.43
N ARG A 42 -3.20 16.54 -8.29
CA ARG A 42 -4.65 16.32 -8.23
C ARG A 42 -5.08 15.23 -9.22
N ALA A 43 -4.40 14.09 -9.15
CA ALA A 43 -4.62 12.99 -10.08
C ALA A 43 -6.11 12.58 -10.05
N LYS A 44 -6.74 12.53 -11.23
CA LYS A 44 -8.15 12.10 -11.37
C LYS A 44 -8.31 10.58 -11.27
N ARG A 45 -7.21 9.84 -11.36
CA ARG A 45 -7.14 8.38 -11.32
C ARG A 45 -6.14 7.95 -10.24
N PRO A 46 -6.37 6.82 -9.56
CA PRO A 46 -5.45 6.30 -8.58
C PRO A 46 -4.10 6.00 -9.24
N VAL A 47 -3.02 6.38 -8.56
CA VAL A 47 -1.64 6.10 -8.98
C VAL A 47 -1.18 4.71 -8.51
N ALA A 48 -1.83 4.18 -7.49
CA ALA A 48 -1.66 2.82 -7.04
C ALA A 48 -2.93 2.32 -6.33
N THR A 49 -3.07 1.01 -6.23
CA THR A 49 -4.13 0.33 -5.48
C THR A 49 -3.48 -0.54 -4.41
N LEU A 50 -3.90 -0.41 -3.16
CA LEU A 50 -3.47 -1.27 -2.07
C LEU A 50 -4.60 -2.21 -1.69
N ILE A 51 -4.34 -3.52 -1.75
CA ILE A 51 -5.24 -4.56 -1.27
C ILE A 51 -4.60 -5.17 -0.03
N THR A 52 -5.38 -5.32 1.04
CA THR A 52 -4.92 -5.89 2.29
C THR A 52 -5.84 -7.02 2.72
N SER A 53 -5.28 -8.03 3.37
CA SER A 53 -6.02 -9.16 3.93
C SER A 53 -5.36 -9.65 5.22
N ALA A 54 -6.14 -10.29 6.09
CA ALA A 54 -5.64 -10.95 7.29
C ALA A 54 -5.53 -12.47 7.05
N GLY A 55 -4.45 -13.08 7.51
CA GLY A 55 -4.16 -14.50 7.34
C GLY A 55 -3.38 -15.11 8.50
N THR A 56 -2.84 -16.29 8.25
CA THR A 56 -1.94 -17.01 9.16
C THR A 56 -0.80 -17.59 8.34
N VAL A 57 0.43 -17.51 8.87
CA VAL A 57 1.62 -18.13 8.26
C VAL A 57 2.38 -18.97 9.27
N ILE A 58 3.19 -19.90 8.77
CA ILE A 58 4.09 -20.71 9.60
C ILE A 58 5.48 -20.08 9.53
N ARG A 59 6.00 -19.62 10.68
CA ARG A 59 7.37 -19.10 10.79
C ARG A 59 8.04 -19.73 12.01
N GLU A 60 9.25 -20.24 11.82
CA GLU A 60 10.01 -20.91 12.89
C GLU A 60 9.25 -22.06 13.57
N GLY A 61 8.38 -22.76 12.81
CA GLY A 61 7.59 -23.88 13.33
C GLY A 61 6.34 -23.48 14.13
N MET A 62 6.02 -22.19 14.23
CA MET A 62 4.82 -21.68 14.92
C MET A 62 3.85 -21.03 13.94
N PHE A 63 2.54 -21.20 14.21
CA PHE A 63 1.50 -20.43 13.52
C PHE A 63 1.47 -19.01 14.07
N LYS A 64 1.69 -18.03 13.19
CA LYS A 64 1.59 -16.61 13.49
C LYS A 64 0.49 -15.98 12.65
N ARG A 65 -0.22 -15.01 13.23
CA ARG A 65 -1.12 -14.15 12.44
C ARG A 65 -0.31 -13.36 11.43
N SER A 66 -0.86 -13.17 10.25
CA SER A 66 -0.25 -12.36 9.20
C SER A 66 -1.20 -11.31 8.67
N PHE A 67 -0.62 -10.21 8.23
CA PHE A 67 -1.27 -9.17 7.45
C PHE A 67 -0.59 -9.11 6.09
N ASN A 68 -1.34 -9.42 5.05
CA ASN A 68 -0.82 -9.41 3.68
C ASN A 68 -1.27 -8.13 2.99
N ALA A 69 -0.35 -7.47 2.30
CA ALA A 69 -0.64 -6.32 1.46
C ALA A 69 -0.05 -6.51 0.06
N THR A 70 -0.82 -6.12 -0.94
CA THR A 70 -0.36 -5.96 -2.32
C THR A 70 -0.61 -4.53 -2.76
N LEU A 71 0.46 -3.76 -2.97
CA LEU A 71 0.42 -2.46 -3.59
C LEU A 71 0.71 -2.61 -5.09
N GLU A 72 -0.29 -2.37 -5.91
CA GLU A 72 -0.17 -2.35 -7.36
C GLU A 72 0.02 -0.91 -7.84
N ILE A 73 1.20 -0.61 -8.38
CA ILE A 73 1.55 0.70 -8.92
C ILE A 73 1.15 0.75 -10.40
N ARG A 74 0.50 1.85 -10.79
CA ARG A 74 0.09 2.06 -12.18
C ARG A 74 1.34 2.24 -13.09
N PRO A 75 1.43 1.61 -14.26
CA PRO A 75 2.67 1.55 -15.05
C PRO A 75 3.20 2.89 -15.57
N ASP A 76 2.32 3.87 -15.75
CA ASP A 76 2.65 5.23 -16.18
C ASP A 76 3.10 6.14 -15.04
N VAL A 77 3.14 5.63 -13.80
CA VAL A 77 3.54 6.40 -12.62
C VAL A 77 4.99 6.09 -12.26
N PRO A 78 5.92 7.06 -12.44
CA PRO A 78 7.30 6.89 -12.01
C PRO A 78 7.40 6.95 -10.48
N PHE A 79 7.75 5.83 -9.86
CA PHE A 79 8.26 5.81 -8.48
C PHE A 79 9.80 5.78 -8.51
N SER A 80 10.43 6.57 -7.65
CA SER A 80 11.87 6.49 -7.41
C SER A 80 12.23 5.28 -6.56
N GLN A 81 13.49 4.85 -6.63
CA GLN A 81 13.99 3.73 -5.80
C GLN A 81 13.92 4.05 -4.31
N GLU A 82 14.15 5.30 -3.92
CA GLU A 82 14.01 5.74 -2.53
C GLU A 82 12.56 5.57 -2.04
N GLU A 83 11.57 6.02 -2.83
CA GLU A 83 10.15 5.85 -2.48
C GLU A 83 9.76 4.37 -2.40
N LEU A 84 10.23 3.54 -3.32
CA LEU A 84 9.99 2.09 -3.30
C LEU A 84 10.61 1.42 -2.07
N SER A 85 11.73 1.92 -1.56
CA SER A 85 12.38 1.37 -0.36
C SER A 85 11.64 1.70 0.95
N ASP A 86 11.01 2.87 1.03
CA ASP A 86 10.27 3.30 2.23
C ASP A 86 8.82 2.78 2.25
N LEU A 87 8.23 2.56 1.07
CA LEU A 87 6.84 2.15 0.87
C LEU A 87 6.38 0.95 1.71
N PRO A 88 7.16 -0.15 1.83
CA PRO A 88 6.74 -1.27 2.65
C PRO A 88 6.50 -0.90 4.12
N THR A 89 7.35 -0.07 4.71
CA THR A 89 7.20 0.36 6.10
C THR A 89 5.94 1.23 6.27
N ASP A 90 5.69 2.10 5.30
CA ASP A 90 4.50 2.96 5.31
C ASP A 90 3.20 2.16 5.19
N ILE A 91 3.18 1.13 4.34
CA ILE A 91 2.06 0.21 4.19
C ILE A 91 1.83 -0.57 5.48
N ALA A 92 2.88 -1.11 6.11
CA ALA A 92 2.76 -1.83 7.38
C ALA A 92 2.14 -0.95 8.48
N LEU A 93 2.58 0.31 8.56
CA LEU A 93 2.03 1.31 9.48
C LEU A 93 0.56 1.61 9.21
N LEU A 94 0.16 1.71 7.94
CA LEU A 94 -1.23 1.88 7.53
C LEU A 94 -2.08 0.67 7.94
N MET A 95 -1.64 -0.54 7.62
CA MET A 95 -2.33 -1.78 7.96
C MET A 95 -2.52 -1.94 9.47
N PHE A 96 -1.46 -1.71 10.25
CA PHE A 96 -1.55 -1.76 11.71
C PHE A 96 -2.61 -0.80 12.26
N ARG A 97 -2.73 0.41 11.70
CA ARG A 97 -3.72 1.40 12.12
C ARG A 97 -5.15 0.99 11.74
N GLU A 98 -5.34 0.45 10.55
CA GLU A 98 -6.68 0.14 10.01
C GLU A 98 -7.22 -1.21 10.47
N LEU A 99 -6.37 -2.23 10.54
CA LEU A 99 -6.76 -3.61 10.86
C LEU A 99 -6.72 -3.89 12.37
N GLY A 100 -6.01 -3.04 13.13
CA GLY A 100 -5.63 -3.32 14.50
C GLY A 100 -4.63 -4.49 14.60
N GLY A 101 -4.07 -4.72 15.78
CA GLY A 101 -3.10 -5.82 15.98
C GLY A 101 -1.97 -5.45 16.94
N ASN A 102 -0.98 -6.33 17.05
CA ASN A 102 0.29 -6.08 17.71
C ASN A 102 1.44 -6.40 16.74
N PRO A 103 2.17 -5.38 16.24
CA PRO A 103 3.26 -5.54 15.29
C PRO A 103 4.37 -6.49 15.75
N SER A 104 4.52 -6.64 17.07
CA SER A 104 5.53 -7.50 17.68
C SER A 104 5.15 -8.99 17.65
N GLU A 105 3.87 -9.31 17.44
CA GLU A 105 3.32 -10.67 17.45
C GLU A 105 2.87 -11.14 16.05
N GLU A 106 2.83 -10.23 15.08
CA GLU A 106 2.26 -10.43 13.75
C GLU A 106 3.33 -10.30 12.66
N GLU A 107 3.07 -10.98 11.55
CA GLU A 107 3.90 -10.95 10.34
C GLU A 107 3.24 -10.08 9.28
N PHE A 108 3.94 -9.08 8.76
CA PHE A 108 3.46 -8.26 7.64
C PHE A 108 4.17 -8.72 6.37
N ILE A 109 3.37 -9.08 5.36
CA ILE A 109 3.85 -9.57 4.07
C ILE A 109 3.40 -8.57 3.03
N ILE A 110 4.34 -7.78 2.52
CA ILE A 110 4.05 -6.62 1.69
C ILE A 110 4.67 -6.82 0.32
N LYS A 111 3.82 -6.87 -0.69
CA LYS A 111 4.19 -7.05 -2.08
C LYS A 111 3.91 -5.76 -2.84
N ILE A 112 4.88 -5.30 -3.62
CA ILE A 112 4.75 -4.17 -4.53
C ILE A 112 4.84 -4.71 -5.95
N THR A 113 3.81 -4.46 -6.75
CA THR A 113 3.71 -4.91 -8.14
C THR A 113 3.52 -3.73 -9.08
N CYS A 114 3.84 -3.93 -10.35
CA CYS A 114 3.48 -3.03 -11.43
C CYS A 114 3.08 -3.89 -12.65
N PRO A 115 1.80 -3.90 -13.06
CA PRO A 115 1.33 -4.77 -14.12
C PRO A 115 1.89 -4.28 -15.45
N ILE A 116 2.76 -5.06 -16.09
CA ILE A 116 3.23 -4.71 -17.43
C ILE A 116 2.21 -5.28 -18.42
N ARG A 117 1.51 -4.40 -19.14
CA ARG A 117 0.69 -4.81 -20.28
C ARG A 117 1.60 -5.27 -21.41
N ASN A 118 1.84 -6.57 -21.49
CA ASN A 118 2.34 -7.19 -22.71
C ASN A 118 1.17 -7.33 -23.70
N ASN A 119 1.47 -7.36 -25.00
CA ASN A 119 0.44 -7.49 -26.06
C ASN A 119 -0.32 -8.84 -26.04
N SER A 120 0.06 -9.76 -25.15
CA SER A 120 -0.71 -10.95 -24.80
C SER A 120 -1.70 -10.59 -23.69
N GLU A 121 -2.96 -10.98 -23.81
CA GLU A 121 -4.05 -10.74 -22.83
C GLU A 121 -3.80 -11.31 -21.41
N GLU A 122 -2.59 -11.81 -21.12
CA GLU A 122 -2.14 -12.22 -19.81
C GLU A 122 -1.52 -11.02 -19.07
N GLU A 123 -2.26 -10.48 -18.10
CA GLU A 123 -1.79 -9.50 -17.15
C GLU A 123 -0.75 -10.18 -16.24
N ASN A 124 0.54 -9.99 -16.56
CA ASN A 124 1.62 -10.50 -15.73
C ASN A 124 1.92 -9.48 -14.63
N ASP A 125 1.59 -9.83 -13.39
CA ASP A 125 1.99 -9.10 -12.19
C ASP A 125 3.52 -9.09 -12.08
N ASN A 126 4.17 -8.01 -12.53
CA ASN A 126 5.61 -7.87 -12.32
C ASN A 126 5.86 -7.46 -10.87
N VAL A 127 6.43 -8.37 -10.09
CA VAL A 127 6.75 -8.13 -8.68
C VAL A 127 8.00 -7.26 -8.60
N ILE A 128 7.84 -6.02 -8.16
CA ILE A 128 8.94 -5.07 -7.95
C ILE A 128 9.66 -5.40 -6.64
N SER A 129 8.89 -5.67 -5.59
CA SER A 129 9.42 -5.92 -4.25
C SER A 129 8.48 -6.81 -3.46
N GLU A 130 9.04 -7.67 -2.63
CA GLU A 130 8.31 -8.41 -1.61
C GLU A 130 9.10 -8.34 -0.31
N LEU A 131 8.45 -7.90 0.76
CA LEU A 131 9.07 -7.72 2.05
C LEU A 131 8.25 -8.42 3.13
N TRP A 132 8.94 -9.22 3.92
CA TRP A 132 8.41 -9.86 5.12
C TRP A 132 8.99 -9.13 6.32
N MET A 133 8.13 -8.57 7.17
CA MET A 133 8.55 -7.83 8.34
C MET A 133 7.77 -8.24 9.58
N SER A 134 8.45 -8.23 10.71
CA SER A 134 7.91 -8.57 12.03
C SER A 134 8.65 -7.76 13.09
N GLY A 135 7.98 -7.38 14.18
CA GLY A 135 8.62 -6.75 15.32
C GLY A 135 8.28 -5.27 15.49
N VAL A 136 9.24 -4.50 16.02
CA VAL A 136 9.04 -3.11 16.42
C VAL A 136 8.98 -2.22 15.19
N MET A 137 7.78 -1.98 14.66
CA MET A 137 7.56 -0.89 13.72
C MET A 137 7.86 0.44 14.42
N ASN A 138 8.82 1.20 13.90
CA ASN A 138 9.09 2.53 14.41
C ASN A 138 7.95 3.48 13.98
N LEU A 139 7.00 3.70 14.88
CA LEU A 139 5.86 4.59 14.67
C LEU A 139 6.25 6.06 14.46
N ASN A 140 7.51 6.43 14.76
CA ASN A 140 8.07 7.76 14.52
C ASN A 140 8.79 7.88 13.17
N CYS A 141 8.72 6.86 12.31
CA CYS A 141 9.23 6.97 10.95
C CYS A 141 8.41 7.96 10.11
N TYR A 142 9.08 8.54 9.13
CA TYR A 142 8.45 9.31 8.08
C TYR A 142 7.39 8.46 7.35
N ASN A 143 6.25 9.06 6.98
CA ASN A 143 5.17 8.36 6.28
C ASN A 143 4.66 9.19 5.09
N ILE A 144 4.63 8.58 3.90
CA ILE A 144 4.21 9.25 2.66
C ILE A 144 2.69 9.46 2.55
N PHE A 145 1.90 8.71 3.32
CA PHE A 145 0.44 8.81 3.33
C PHE A 145 -0.01 10.06 4.08
N SER A 146 -0.95 10.81 3.51
CA SER A 146 -1.47 12.01 4.15
C SER A 146 -2.33 11.66 5.37
N SER A 147 -1.92 12.13 6.55
CA SER A 147 -2.58 11.89 7.84
C SER A 147 -3.92 12.60 8.05
N ASN A 148 -4.61 13.03 6.99
CA ASN A 148 -6.01 13.42 7.11
C ASN A 148 -6.83 12.14 7.20
N ALA A 149 -6.88 11.62 8.43
CA ALA A 149 -7.94 10.77 8.97
C ALA A 149 -8.65 9.92 7.91
N LEU A 150 -8.19 8.69 7.75
CA LEU A 150 -9.13 7.58 7.67
C LEU A 150 -9.92 7.62 8.98
N ALA A 151 -10.91 8.52 9.03
CA ALA A 151 -12.02 8.40 9.93
C ALA A 151 -12.76 7.16 9.44
N MET A 152 -12.26 5.97 9.79
CA MET A 152 -13.13 4.85 9.97
C MET A 152 -14.19 5.34 10.95
N SER A 153 -15.35 5.66 10.39
CA SER A 153 -16.60 5.81 11.09
C SER A 153 -16.59 4.76 12.20
N SER A 154 -16.48 5.21 13.45
CA SER A 154 -16.73 4.40 14.63
C SER A 154 -18.21 4.00 14.59
N GLY A 155 -18.51 2.99 13.78
CA GLY A 155 -19.81 2.37 13.64
C GLY A 155 -19.68 0.98 14.21
N TYR A 156 -19.95 0.90 15.51
CA TYR A 156 -20.20 -0.29 16.32
C TYR A 156 -20.76 -1.49 15.54
#